data_AF-A0A7Y2L2W7-F1
#
_entry.id   AF-A0A7Y2L2W7-F1
#
_cell.length_a   1.000
_cell.length_b   1.000
_cell.length_c   1.000
_cell.angle_alpha   90.00
_cell.angle_beta   90.00
_cell.angle_gamma   90.00
#
_symmetry.space_group_name_H-M   'P 1'
#
loop_
_entity.id
_entity.type
_entity.pdbx_description
1 polymer ?
#
loop_
_entity_poly.entity_id
_entity_poly.type
_entity_poly.pdbx_seq_one_letter_code
_entity_poly.pdbx_strand_id
1 'polypeptide(L)'
;GLHLAQAQADLAKAEADEDGAAQARLHAELDSADGYTADARARKMLAGLGFTNEQMDRPVADFSGGWRMRLNLAQALMCPSDLLLLDEPTNHLDLDAILWLEDFLKNYPGTLLLISHDRDFLDAVVDNIAHVDQRKITLYRGGYSAFERARAERLAQQQQAYEKQQAQRAHMESYIARFKAQATKARQAQSRIKALERMEELSAAHVDSPFDFVFREAVKLSSPLLDLSDARLGYGDKTILEKVKLQLVPGARIGLLGPNGAGKSTLIKNLAGELEPLSGRLARGENLVVGYFAQHQLDSLDSKASPLLHMQRLAPAEREQTLRDFLGGFDFRGARIDEP
;
A
#
# COMPACT_ATOMS: atom_id res chain seq x y z
N GLY A 1 -23.89 9.92 13.99
CA GLY A 1 -24.64 9.06 13.06
C GLY A 1 -25.98 9.69 12.75
N LEU A 2 -26.61 9.36 11.62
CA LEU A 2 -27.89 9.94 11.16
C LEU A 2 -28.96 10.01 12.27
N HIS A 3 -28.98 8.99 13.14
CA HIS A 3 -29.84 8.88 14.31
C HIS A 3 -29.69 10.04 15.32
N LEU A 4 -28.45 10.42 15.66
CA LEU A 4 -28.17 11.52 16.60
C LEU A 4 -28.58 12.89 16.02
N ALA A 5 -28.30 13.10 14.73
CA ALA A 5 -28.69 14.34 14.04
C ALA A 5 -30.22 14.46 13.94
N GLN A 6 -30.91 13.34 13.68
CA GLN A 6 -32.37 13.27 13.67
C GLN A 6 -32.96 13.53 15.07
N ALA A 7 -32.42 12.89 16.11
CA ALA A 7 -32.86 13.10 17.50
C ALA A 7 -32.67 14.56 17.96
N GLN A 8 -31.59 15.24 17.54
CA GLN A 8 -31.37 16.67 17.80
C GLN A 8 -32.38 17.56 17.06
N ALA A 9 -32.67 17.26 15.79
CA ALA A 9 -33.67 18.01 15.01
C ALA A 9 -35.09 17.81 15.56
N ASP A 10 -35.42 16.58 15.95
CA ASP A 10 -36.71 16.24 16.56
C ASP A 10 -36.86 16.85 17.95
N LEU A 11 -35.78 17.01 18.70
CA LEU A 11 -35.79 17.72 19.99
C LEU A 11 -36.09 19.20 19.80
N ALA A 12 -35.41 19.88 18.87
CA ALA A 12 -35.68 21.28 18.57
C ALA A 12 -37.13 21.52 18.13
N LYS A 13 -37.73 20.55 17.42
CA LYS A 13 -39.15 20.58 17.07
C LYS A 13 -40.06 20.35 18.28
N ALA A 14 -39.75 19.38 19.14
CA ALA A 14 -40.51 19.12 20.37
C ALA A 14 -40.44 20.30 21.37
N GLU A 15 -39.33 21.05 21.38
CA GLU A 15 -39.19 22.32 22.10
C GLU A 15 -40.11 23.39 21.53
N ALA A 16 -40.15 23.54 20.20
CA ALA A 16 -41.02 24.50 19.52
C ALA A 16 -42.52 24.18 19.69
N ASP A 17 -42.87 22.88 19.77
CA ASP A 17 -44.24 22.38 19.94
C ASP A 17 -44.66 22.27 21.43
N GLU A 18 -43.79 22.64 22.39
CA GLU A 18 -43.99 22.53 23.84
C GLU A 18 -44.38 21.10 24.33
N ASP A 19 -44.00 20.05 23.59
CA ASP A 19 -44.29 18.66 23.93
C ASP A 19 -43.26 18.10 24.94
N GLY A 20 -43.55 18.30 26.23
CA GLY A 20 -42.68 17.86 27.33
C GLY A 20 -42.44 16.33 27.39
N ALA A 21 -43.36 15.51 26.88
CA ALA A 21 -43.18 14.06 26.86
C ALA A 21 -42.20 13.63 25.75
N ALA A 22 -42.29 14.26 24.57
CA ALA A 22 -41.34 14.06 23.50
C ALA A 22 -39.94 14.57 23.87
N GLN A 23 -39.84 15.74 24.51
CA GLN A 23 -38.57 16.29 25.01
C GLN A 23 -37.88 15.33 25.98
N ALA A 24 -38.60 14.83 27.01
CA ALA A 24 -38.03 13.91 27.98
C ALA A 24 -37.49 12.61 27.35
N ARG A 25 -38.22 12.05 26.38
CA ARG A 25 -37.79 10.86 25.64
C ARG A 25 -36.52 11.14 24.82
N LEU A 26 -36.49 12.23 24.06
CA LEU A 26 -35.39 12.60 23.19
C LEU A 26 -34.13 12.99 23.97
N HIS A 27 -34.27 13.65 25.13
CA HIS A 27 -33.15 13.91 26.03
C HIS A 27 -32.55 12.61 26.58
N ALA A 28 -33.37 11.65 27.00
CA ALA A 28 -32.89 10.35 27.47
C ALA A 28 -32.19 9.55 26.35
N GLU A 29 -32.70 9.65 25.12
CA GLU A 29 -32.10 9.03 23.94
C GLU A 29 -30.74 9.67 23.61
N LEU A 30 -30.64 10.99 23.63
CA LEU A 30 -29.39 11.73 23.45
C LEU A 30 -28.38 11.43 24.56
N ASP A 31 -28.79 11.38 25.82
CA ASP A 31 -27.92 11.00 26.94
C ASP A 31 -27.38 9.58 26.77
N SER A 32 -28.23 8.63 26.40
CA SER A 32 -27.84 7.22 26.21
C SER A 32 -26.83 7.01 25.06
N ALA A 33 -26.80 7.94 24.10
CA ALA A 33 -25.93 7.91 22.93
C ALA A 33 -24.74 8.88 23.03
N ASP A 34 -24.49 9.45 24.22
CA ASP A 34 -23.47 10.49 24.45
C ASP A 34 -23.61 11.67 23.46
N GLY A 35 -24.84 12.03 23.12
CA GLY A 35 -25.20 12.96 22.06
C GLY A 35 -24.68 14.38 22.31
N TYR A 36 -24.62 14.81 23.57
CA TYR A 36 -24.10 16.14 23.94
C TYR A 36 -22.59 16.29 23.73
N THR A 37 -21.83 15.19 23.76
CA THR A 37 -20.38 15.20 23.48
C THR A 37 -20.06 14.82 22.04
N ALA A 38 -21.07 14.46 21.23
CA ALA A 38 -20.88 13.95 19.89
C ALA A 38 -20.18 14.95 18.96
N ASP A 39 -20.52 16.24 19.04
CA ASP A 39 -19.86 17.29 18.24
C ASP A 39 -18.38 17.45 18.63
N ALA A 40 -18.10 17.54 19.93
CA ALA A 40 -16.72 17.65 20.43
C ALA A 40 -15.87 16.42 20.04
N ARG A 41 -16.45 15.21 20.13
CA ARG A 41 -15.80 13.98 19.67
C ARG A 41 -15.55 13.99 18.16
N ALA A 42 -16.54 14.42 17.37
CA ALA A 42 -16.41 14.52 15.92
C ALA A 42 -15.33 15.55 15.53
N ARG A 43 -15.31 16.73 16.14
CA ARG A 43 -14.27 17.74 15.91
C ARG A 43 -12.87 17.24 16.29
N LYS A 44 -12.74 16.52 17.41
CA LYS A 44 -11.47 15.90 17.82
C LYS A 44 -11.00 14.83 16.81
N MET A 45 -11.92 13.99 16.34
CA MET A 45 -11.67 12.97 15.30
C MET A 45 -11.20 13.61 13.99
N LEU A 46 -11.92 14.63 13.52
CA LEU A 46 -11.58 15.37 12.30
C LEU A 46 -10.25 16.09 12.43
N ALA A 47 -9.96 16.72 13.58
CA ALA A 47 -8.66 17.35 13.83
C ALA A 47 -7.52 16.35 13.74
N GLY A 48 -7.68 15.15 14.33
CA GLY A 48 -6.69 14.08 14.26
C GLY A 48 -6.43 13.56 12.83
N LEU A 49 -7.46 13.58 11.98
CA LEU A 49 -7.35 13.26 10.56
C LEU A 49 -6.88 14.44 9.69
N GLY A 50 -6.45 15.54 10.31
CA GLY A 50 -5.84 16.70 9.65
C GLY A 50 -6.81 17.76 9.15
N PHE A 51 -8.09 17.74 9.55
CA PHE A 51 -9.03 18.81 9.20
C PHE A 51 -8.80 20.05 10.08
N THR A 52 -8.76 21.21 9.44
CA THR A 52 -8.77 22.51 10.12
C THR A 52 -10.17 22.87 10.61
N ASN A 53 -10.26 23.75 11.61
CA ASN A 53 -11.56 24.21 12.14
C ASN A 53 -12.47 24.80 11.03
N GLU A 54 -11.90 25.59 10.12
CA GLU A 54 -12.65 26.16 8.98
C GLU A 54 -13.20 25.09 8.05
N GLN A 55 -12.48 23.97 7.86
CA GLN A 55 -12.93 22.86 7.02
C GLN A 55 -14.07 22.06 7.66
N MET A 56 -14.17 22.01 9.00
CA MET A 56 -15.18 21.20 9.69
C MET A 56 -16.61 21.66 9.38
N ASP A 57 -16.81 22.95 9.07
CA ASP A 57 -18.12 23.52 8.78
C ASP A 57 -18.40 23.59 7.26
N ARG A 58 -17.50 23.09 6.39
CA ARG A 58 -17.66 23.15 4.93
C ARG A 58 -18.55 22.01 4.39
N PRO A 59 -19.31 22.25 3.31
CA PRO A 59 -20.06 21.19 2.64
C PRO A 59 -19.17 20.06 2.13
N VAL A 60 -19.63 18.81 2.26
CA VAL A 60 -18.89 17.62 1.79
C VAL A 60 -18.54 17.68 0.29
N ALA A 61 -19.38 18.35 -0.51
CA ALA A 61 -19.19 18.51 -1.96
C ALA A 61 -17.94 19.33 -2.33
N ASP A 62 -17.43 20.16 -1.42
CA ASP A 62 -16.24 20.99 -1.65
C ASP A 62 -14.93 20.19 -1.52
N PHE A 63 -14.99 19.00 -0.94
CA PHE A 63 -13.81 18.20 -0.66
C PHE A 63 -13.44 17.30 -1.85
N SER A 64 -12.14 17.25 -2.16
CA SER A 64 -11.60 16.28 -3.12
C SER A 64 -11.81 14.84 -2.66
N GLY A 65 -11.67 13.86 -3.55
CA GLY A 65 -11.84 12.43 -3.24
C GLY A 65 -11.06 11.94 -2.02
N GLY A 66 -9.78 12.34 -1.86
CA GLY A 66 -8.97 11.94 -0.71
C GLY A 66 -9.49 12.50 0.63
N TRP A 67 -9.93 13.76 0.64
CA TRP A 67 -10.56 14.37 1.82
C TRP A 67 -11.92 13.73 2.14
N ARG A 68 -12.70 13.36 1.12
CA ARG A 68 -13.95 12.60 1.31
C ARG A 68 -13.70 11.21 1.88
N MET A 69 -12.61 10.54 1.49
CA MET A 69 -12.22 9.27 2.09
C MET A 69 -11.89 9.44 3.59
N ARG A 70 -11.17 10.51 3.97
CA ARG A 70 -10.91 10.83 5.38
C ARG A 70 -12.21 11.08 6.17
N LEU A 71 -13.21 11.74 5.57
CA LEU A 71 -14.52 11.92 6.20
C LEU A 71 -15.24 10.58 6.40
N ASN A 72 -15.18 9.66 5.42
CA ASN A 72 -15.75 8.32 5.57
C ASN A 72 -15.05 7.53 6.67
N LEU A 73 -13.71 7.63 6.76
CA LEU A 73 -12.95 7.03 7.85
C LEU A 73 -13.40 7.62 9.20
N ALA A 74 -13.49 8.95 9.33
CA ALA A 74 -13.98 9.61 10.54
C ALA A 74 -15.37 9.11 10.94
N GLN A 75 -16.27 8.94 9.97
CA GLN A 75 -17.61 8.44 10.20
C GLN A 75 -17.59 6.98 10.70
N ALA A 76 -16.76 6.13 10.11
CA ALA A 76 -16.61 4.74 10.52
C ALA A 76 -16.05 4.64 11.95
N LEU A 77 -15.02 5.42 12.29
CA LEU A 77 -14.40 5.44 13.61
C LEU A 77 -15.33 6.02 14.70
N MET A 78 -16.26 6.91 14.31
CA MET A 78 -17.29 7.45 15.21
C MET A 78 -18.46 6.50 15.44
N CYS A 79 -18.61 5.46 14.62
CA CYS A 79 -19.66 4.48 14.80
C CYS A 79 -19.26 3.51 15.92
N PRO A 80 -20.04 3.39 17.00
CA PRO A 80 -19.81 2.31 17.97
C PRO A 80 -19.92 0.96 17.25
N SER A 81 -18.91 0.11 17.42
CA SER A 81 -18.89 -1.23 16.84
C SER A 81 -18.11 -2.18 17.74
N ASP A 82 -18.51 -3.44 17.76
CA ASP A 82 -17.74 -4.53 18.38
C ASP A 82 -16.68 -5.10 17.42
N LEU A 83 -16.88 -4.91 16.12
CA LEU A 83 -15.99 -5.31 15.03
C LEU A 83 -15.84 -4.15 14.04
N LEU A 84 -14.63 -3.65 13.87
CA LEU A 84 -14.28 -2.62 12.91
C LEU A 84 -13.50 -3.23 11.74
N LEU A 85 -13.99 -2.99 10.52
CA LEU A 85 -13.36 -3.44 9.28
C LEU A 85 -12.77 -2.23 8.54
N LEU A 86 -11.46 -2.24 8.31
CA LEU A 86 -10.77 -1.18 7.57
C LEU A 86 -10.00 -1.77 6.39
N ASP A 87 -10.28 -1.23 5.20
CA ASP A 87 -9.60 -1.60 3.96
C ASP A 87 -8.71 -0.45 3.48
N GLU A 88 -7.40 -0.63 3.61
CA GLU A 88 -6.35 0.35 3.30
C GLU A 88 -6.60 1.76 3.89
N PRO A 89 -6.75 1.91 5.22
CA PRO A 89 -7.13 3.18 5.83
C PRO A 89 -6.03 4.24 5.81
N THR A 90 -4.77 3.84 5.59
CA THR A 90 -3.62 4.76 5.47
C THR A 90 -3.60 5.46 4.10
N ASN A 91 -4.38 4.99 3.13
CA ASN A 91 -4.47 5.61 1.83
C ASN A 91 -4.94 7.07 1.96
N HIS A 92 -4.21 7.97 1.29
CA HIS A 92 -4.48 9.41 1.30
C HIS A 92 -4.31 10.10 2.67
N LEU A 93 -3.77 9.42 3.69
CA LEU A 93 -3.33 10.04 4.93
C LEU A 93 -1.90 10.59 4.78
N ASP A 94 -1.62 11.67 5.50
CA ASP A 94 -0.25 12.15 5.71
C ASP A 94 0.30 11.50 6.99
N LEU A 95 1.61 11.63 7.20
CA LEU A 95 2.30 10.97 8.31
C LEU A 95 1.66 11.29 9.67
N ASP A 96 1.29 12.55 9.90
CA ASP A 96 0.68 12.97 11.17
C ASP A 96 -0.69 12.29 11.39
N ALA A 97 -1.52 12.21 10.35
CA ALA A 97 -2.81 11.50 10.43
C ALA A 97 -2.65 9.98 10.56
N ILE A 98 -1.61 9.38 9.96
CA ILE A 98 -1.27 7.96 10.14
C ILE A 98 -0.91 7.69 11.60
N LEU A 99 0.01 8.47 12.17
CA LEU A 99 0.43 8.31 13.57
C LEU A 99 -0.74 8.50 14.54
N TRP A 100 -1.61 9.47 14.26
CA TRP A 100 -2.83 9.67 15.04
C TRP A 100 -3.78 8.47 14.92
N LEU A 101 -3.98 7.94 13.72
CA LEU A 101 -4.83 6.77 13.49
C LEU A 101 -4.26 5.52 14.19
N GLU A 102 -2.95 5.33 14.18
CA GLU A 102 -2.30 4.24 14.92
C GLU A 102 -2.64 4.30 16.41
N ASP A 103 -2.48 5.46 17.04
CA ASP A 103 -2.78 5.65 18.46
C ASP A 103 -4.26 5.43 18.76
N PHE A 104 -5.14 5.90 17.87
CA PHE A 104 -6.58 5.64 17.99
C PHE A 104 -6.89 4.13 17.93
N LEU A 105 -6.36 3.42 16.94
CA LEU A 105 -6.65 1.99 16.73
C LEU A 105 -6.02 1.09 17.81
N LYS A 106 -4.84 1.44 18.33
CA LYS A 106 -4.23 0.73 19.47
C LYS A 106 -5.12 0.73 20.72
N ASN A 107 -5.89 1.80 20.90
CA ASN A 107 -6.80 1.97 22.04
C ASN A 107 -8.26 1.59 21.70
N TYR A 108 -8.50 1.02 20.52
CA TYR A 108 -9.83 0.62 20.11
C TYR A 108 -10.31 -0.58 20.94
N PRO A 109 -11.47 -0.49 21.63
CA PRO A 109 -11.90 -1.53 22.57
C PRO A 109 -12.48 -2.78 21.89
N GLY A 110 -12.85 -2.69 20.61
CA GLY A 110 -13.46 -3.78 19.85
C GLY A 110 -12.45 -4.64 19.11
N THR A 111 -12.94 -5.61 18.34
CA THR A 111 -12.12 -6.40 17.41
C THR A 111 -11.83 -5.58 16.16
N LEU A 112 -10.57 -5.55 15.73
CA LEU A 112 -10.14 -4.87 14.50
C LEU A 112 -9.76 -5.90 13.44
N LEU A 113 -10.35 -5.79 12.25
CA LEU A 113 -9.85 -6.45 11.03
C LEU A 113 -9.36 -5.37 10.07
N LEU A 114 -8.06 -5.39 9.81
CA LEU A 114 -7.36 -4.38 9.04
C LEU A 114 -6.68 -5.01 7.83
N ILE A 115 -6.91 -4.42 6.66
CA ILE A 115 -6.16 -4.70 5.44
C ILE A 115 -5.26 -3.48 5.19
N SER A 116 -3.95 -3.72 5.05
CA SER A 116 -3.00 -2.68 4.70
C SER A 116 -1.77 -3.25 4.00
N HIS A 117 -1.20 -2.48 3.09
CA HIS A 117 0.14 -2.71 2.56
C HIS A 117 1.26 -2.00 3.36
N ASP A 118 0.91 -1.17 4.34
CA ASP A 118 1.87 -0.47 5.20
C ASP A 118 2.38 -1.38 6.33
N ARG A 119 3.66 -1.74 6.25
CA ARG A 119 4.30 -2.70 7.16
C ARG A 119 4.47 -2.13 8.57
N ASP A 120 4.88 -0.87 8.65
CA ASP A 120 5.15 -0.20 9.93
C ASP A 120 3.84 0.04 10.67
N PHE A 121 2.79 0.43 9.94
CA PHE A 121 1.44 0.58 10.48
C PHE A 121 0.87 -0.75 11.01
N LEU A 122 1.02 -1.85 10.25
CA LEU A 122 0.61 -3.17 10.72
C LEU A 122 1.39 -3.61 11.96
N ASP A 123 2.71 -3.44 11.97
CA ASP A 123 3.54 -3.75 13.13
C ASP A 123 3.16 -2.94 14.38
N ALA A 124 2.71 -1.70 14.19
CA ALA A 124 2.28 -0.84 15.27
C ALA A 124 0.91 -1.21 15.84
N VAL A 125 -0.05 -1.62 14.99
CA VAL A 125 -1.47 -1.71 15.38
C VAL A 125 -1.94 -3.14 15.67
N VAL A 126 -1.44 -4.15 14.96
CA VAL A 126 -2.02 -5.51 15.01
C VAL A 126 -1.22 -6.49 15.85
N ASP A 127 -1.93 -7.40 16.52
CA ASP A 127 -1.33 -8.49 17.28
C ASP A 127 -1.16 -9.78 16.49
N ASN A 128 -1.82 -9.91 15.33
CA ASN A 128 -1.78 -11.10 14.49
C ASN A 128 -1.90 -10.72 13.01
N ILE A 129 -1.24 -11.50 12.14
CA ILE A 129 -1.31 -11.37 10.68
C ILE A 129 -2.03 -12.59 10.10
N ALA A 130 -3.15 -12.34 9.40
CA ALA A 130 -3.83 -13.35 8.61
C ALA A 130 -3.28 -13.34 7.18
N HIS A 131 -2.38 -14.28 6.88
CA HIS A 131 -1.77 -14.40 5.55
C HIS A 131 -2.64 -15.25 4.64
N VAL A 132 -3.13 -14.66 3.55
CA VAL A 132 -3.92 -15.33 2.52
C VAL A 132 -3.00 -15.78 1.39
N ASP A 133 -2.82 -17.08 1.22
CA ASP A 133 -1.95 -17.66 0.20
C ASP A 133 -2.46 -19.03 -0.24
N GLN A 134 -2.35 -19.35 -1.54
CA GLN A 134 -2.81 -20.62 -2.13
C GLN A 134 -4.24 -21.02 -1.72
N ARG A 135 -5.17 -20.04 -1.70
CA ARG A 135 -6.57 -20.21 -1.26
C ARG A 135 -6.73 -20.70 0.20
N LYS A 136 -5.72 -20.46 1.04
CA LYS A 136 -5.72 -20.77 2.48
C LYS A 136 -5.40 -19.51 3.27
N ILE A 137 -5.91 -19.44 4.49
CA ILE A 137 -5.57 -18.38 5.44
C ILE A 137 -4.77 -19.02 6.57
N THR A 138 -3.57 -18.51 6.80
CA THR A 138 -2.73 -18.92 7.93
C THR A 138 -2.55 -17.73 8.88
N LEU A 139 -2.90 -17.93 10.14
CA LEU A 139 -2.74 -16.91 11.18
C LEU A 139 -1.35 -17.00 11.80
N TYR A 140 -0.66 -15.86 11.87
CA TYR A 140 0.63 -15.69 12.53
C TYR A 140 0.46 -14.73 13.70
N ARG A 141 1.12 -15.04 14.83
CA ARG A 141 1.11 -14.17 16.01
C ARG A 141 2.22 -13.12 15.90
N GLY A 142 1.91 -11.90 16.31
CA GLY A 142 2.76 -10.72 16.18
C GLY A 142 2.42 -9.90 14.94
N GLY A 143 3.11 -8.76 14.80
CA GLY A 143 3.00 -7.87 13.64
C GLY A 143 3.61 -8.43 12.36
N TYR A 144 3.62 -7.60 11.31
CA TYR A 144 4.15 -7.92 10.00
C TYR A 144 5.61 -8.41 10.02
N SER A 145 6.50 -7.76 10.78
CA SER A 145 7.90 -8.16 10.90
C SER A 145 8.06 -9.58 11.48
N ALA A 146 7.22 -9.95 12.45
CA ALA A 146 7.24 -11.30 13.02
C ALA A 146 6.73 -12.34 12.00
N PHE A 147 5.68 -11.98 11.27
CA PHE A 147 5.17 -12.78 10.15
C PHE A 147 6.23 -13.02 9.06
N GLU A 148 6.94 -11.99 8.59
CA GLU A 148 7.97 -12.14 7.55
C GLU A 148 9.08 -13.11 7.99
N ARG A 149 9.53 -13.01 9.24
CA ARG A 149 10.54 -13.94 9.80
C ARG A 149 9.99 -15.38 9.86
N ALA A 150 8.81 -15.58 10.43
CA ALA A 150 8.20 -16.90 10.54
C ALA A 150 7.95 -17.54 9.16
N ARG A 151 7.54 -16.74 8.18
CA ARG A 151 7.36 -17.18 6.78
C ARG A 151 8.70 -17.56 6.15
N ALA A 152 9.73 -16.73 6.30
CA ALA A 152 11.06 -17.01 5.76
C ALA A 152 11.65 -18.30 6.35
N GLU A 153 11.53 -18.50 7.65
CA GLU A 153 11.97 -19.73 8.33
C GLU A 153 11.23 -20.96 7.81
N ARG A 154 9.90 -20.87 7.68
CA ARG A 154 9.06 -21.96 7.15
C ARG A 154 9.44 -22.32 5.71
N LEU A 155 9.64 -21.32 4.85
CA LEU A 155 10.07 -21.52 3.47
C LEU A 155 11.45 -22.16 3.41
N ALA A 156 12.41 -21.70 4.22
CA ALA A 156 13.75 -22.28 4.29
C ALA A 156 13.71 -23.75 4.74
N GLN A 157 12.90 -24.09 5.76
CA GLN A 157 12.73 -25.47 6.21
C GLN A 157 12.10 -26.36 5.13
N GLN A 158 11.08 -25.87 4.42
CA GLN A 158 10.45 -26.59 3.32
C GLN A 158 11.44 -26.81 2.17
N GLN A 159 12.24 -25.81 1.82
CA GLN A 159 13.25 -25.91 0.77
C GLN A 159 14.32 -26.96 1.12
N GLN A 160 14.84 -26.94 2.36
CA GLN A 160 15.81 -27.94 2.81
C GLN A 160 15.23 -29.35 2.84
N ALA A 161 13.96 -29.51 3.23
CA ALA A 161 13.28 -30.80 3.21
C ALA A 161 13.12 -31.32 1.77
N TYR A 162 12.72 -30.43 0.85
CA TYR A 162 12.61 -30.74 -0.57
C TYR A 162 13.96 -31.15 -1.17
N GLU A 163 15.04 -30.39 -0.93
CA GLU A 163 16.38 -30.71 -1.42
C GLU A 163 16.90 -32.06 -0.90
N LYS A 164 16.69 -32.35 0.39
CA LYS A 164 17.03 -33.66 0.98
C LYS A 164 16.25 -34.78 0.33
N GLN A 165 14.96 -34.59 0.07
CA GLN A 165 14.13 -35.57 -0.61
C GLN A 165 14.61 -35.80 -2.05
N GLN A 166 14.89 -34.72 -2.80
CA GLN A 166 15.41 -34.81 -4.17
C GLN A 166 16.75 -35.54 -4.24
N ALA A 167 17.68 -35.23 -3.32
CA ALA A 167 18.96 -35.94 -3.24
C ALA A 167 18.79 -37.43 -2.93
N GLN A 168 17.89 -37.79 -2.01
CA GLN A 168 17.57 -39.19 -1.72
C GLN A 168 16.95 -39.90 -2.92
N ARG A 169 16.03 -39.22 -3.60
CA ARG A 169 15.34 -39.72 -4.79
C ARG A 169 16.34 -40.02 -5.91
N ALA A 170 17.17 -39.04 -6.24
CA ALA A 170 18.25 -39.18 -7.22
C ALA A 170 19.23 -40.31 -6.86
N HIS A 171 19.57 -40.46 -5.57
CA HIS A 171 20.41 -41.57 -5.12
C HIS A 171 19.75 -42.94 -5.35
N MET A 172 18.47 -43.09 -5.00
CA MET A 172 17.72 -44.34 -5.22
C MET A 172 17.56 -44.65 -6.72
N GLU A 173 17.24 -43.65 -7.53
CA GLU A 173 17.14 -43.76 -8.99
C GLU A 173 18.48 -44.18 -9.62
N SER A 174 19.59 -43.58 -9.20
CA SER A 174 20.93 -43.96 -9.68
C SER A 174 21.27 -45.42 -9.35
N TYR A 175 20.86 -45.90 -8.17
CA TYR A 175 21.07 -47.29 -7.76
C TYR A 175 20.20 -48.26 -8.56
N ILE A 176 18.93 -47.91 -8.79
CA ILE A 176 18.02 -48.69 -9.62
C ILE A 176 18.61 -48.77 -11.04
N ALA A 177 19.00 -47.64 -11.64
CA ALA A 177 19.59 -47.60 -12.98
C ALA A 177 20.83 -48.50 -13.09
N ARG A 178 21.72 -48.48 -12.09
CA ARG A 178 22.96 -49.28 -12.09
C ARG A 178 22.74 -50.78 -11.87
N PHE A 179 21.76 -51.16 -11.05
CA PHE A 179 21.65 -52.54 -10.54
C PHE A 179 20.37 -53.28 -10.95
N LYS A 180 19.48 -52.67 -11.75
CA LYS A 180 18.21 -53.28 -12.21
C LYS A 180 18.40 -54.58 -13.00
N ALA A 181 19.48 -54.69 -13.77
CA ALA A 181 19.78 -55.88 -14.59
C ALA A 181 20.63 -56.95 -13.87
N GLN A 182 21.09 -56.69 -12.64
CA GLN A 182 21.96 -57.62 -11.91
C GLN A 182 21.14 -58.53 -10.99
N ALA A 183 21.10 -59.84 -11.30
CA ALA A 183 20.26 -60.83 -10.59
C ALA A 183 20.48 -60.85 -9.06
N THR A 184 21.71 -60.65 -8.59
CA THR A 184 22.05 -60.64 -7.16
C THR A 184 21.54 -59.40 -6.40
N LYS A 185 21.25 -58.30 -7.11
CA LYS A 185 20.79 -57.02 -6.54
C LYS A 185 19.35 -56.65 -6.91
N ALA A 186 18.69 -57.47 -7.73
CA ALA A 186 17.32 -57.27 -8.22
C ALA A 186 16.32 -57.01 -7.09
N ARG A 187 16.36 -57.79 -6.00
CA ARG A 187 15.45 -57.62 -4.85
C ARG A 187 15.63 -56.27 -4.14
N GLN A 188 16.87 -55.77 -4.05
CA GLN A 188 17.17 -54.46 -3.45
C GLN A 188 16.74 -53.31 -4.37
N ALA A 189 16.95 -53.45 -5.68
CA ALA A 189 16.45 -52.46 -6.66
C ALA A 189 14.92 -52.38 -6.64
N GLN A 190 14.22 -53.53 -6.60
CA GLN A 190 12.76 -53.59 -6.55
C GLN A 190 12.18 -53.01 -5.25
N SER A 191 12.88 -53.17 -4.12
CA SER A 191 12.49 -52.52 -2.85
C SER A 191 12.58 -50.99 -2.92
N ARG A 192 13.60 -50.44 -3.59
CA ARG A 192 13.77 -48.99 -3.75
C ARG A 192 12.77 -48.40 -4.74
N ILE A 193 12.38 -49.13 -5.78
CA ILE A 193 11.28 -48.75 -6.67
C ILE A 193 9.99 -48.56 -5.87
N LYS A 194 9.61 -49.55 -5.05
CA LYS A 194 8.42 -49.44 -4.19
C LYS A 194 8.53 -48.33 -3.13
N ALA A 195 9.75 -48.04 -2.66
CA ALA A 195 9.97 -46.93 -1.73
C ALA A 195 9.73 -45.58 -2.43
N LEU A 196 10.25 -45.40 -3.65
CA LEU A 196 10.01 -44.22 -4.47
C LEU A 196 8.52 -44.04 -4.81
N GLU A 197 7.81 -45.11 -5.18
CA GLU A 197 6.37 -45.08 -5.46
C GLU A 197 5.51 -44.68 -4.26
N ARG A 198 6.00 -44.91 -3.03
CA ARG A 198 5.30 -44.57 -1.78
C ARG A 198 5.72 -43.22 -1.20
N MET A 199 6.74 -42.58 -1.76
CA MET A 199 7.16 -41.27 -1.26
C MET A 199 6.18 -40.20 -1.72
N GLU A 200 5.62 -39.48 -0.76
CA GLU A 200 4.85 -38.26 -1.05
C GLU A 200 5.78 -37.20 -1.62
N GLU A 201 5.43 -36.66 -2.78
CA GLU A 201 6.22 -35.63 -3.45
C GLU A 201 6.03 -34.29 -2.72
N LEU A 202 7.10 -33.79 -2.09
CA LEU A 202 7.09 -32.44 -1.53
C LEU A 202 7.14 -31.43 -2.68
N SER A 203 6.36 -30.37 -2.59
CA SER A 203 6.51 -29.22 -3.49
C SER A 203 7.69 -28.36 -3.06
N ALA A 204 8.40 -27.80 -4.05
CA ALA A 204 9.43 -26.81 -3.80
C ALA A 204 8.83 -25.62 -3.03
N ALA A 205 9.61 -25.04 -2.13
CA ALA A 205 9.24 -23.78 -1.52
C ALA A 205 9.35 -22.71 -2.62
N HIS A 206 8.22 -22.33 -3.22
CA HIS A 206 8.21 -21.17 -4.09
C HIS A 206 8.45 -19.94 -3.22
N VAL A 207 9.65 -19.38 -3.31
CA VAL A 207 9.87 -18.00 -2.88
C VAL A 207 9.21 -17.16 -3.95
N ASP A 208 7.96 -16.76 -3.70
CA ASP A 208 7.31 -15.72 -4.49
C ASP A 208 8.02 -14.39 -4.15
N SER A 209 9.19 -14.19 -4.73
CA SER A 209 9.67 -12.86 -5.08
C SER A 209 9.51 -12.77 -6.59
N PRO A 210 8.33 -12.34 -7.07
CA PRO A 210 7.96 -12.53 -8.47
C PRO A 210 8.77 -11.64 -9.44
N PHE A 211 9.34 -10.56 -8.93
CA PHE A 211 9.99 -9.53 -9.73
C PHE A 211 11.37 -9.15 -9.18
N ASP A 212 12.31 -8.92 -10.09
CA ASP A 212 13.60 -8.28 -9.84
C ASP A 212 13.62 -7.00 -10.68
N PHE A 213 13.59 -5.87 -9.98
CA PHE A 213 13.60 -4.56 -10.59
C PHE A 213 14.79 -3.75 -10.11
N VAL A 214 15.59 -3.28 -11.06
CA VAL A 214 16.73 -2.41 -10.83
C VAL A 214 16.60 -1.17 -11.72
N PHE A 215 16.73 0.01 -11.11
CA PHE A 215 16.92 1.24 -11.87
C PHE A 215 18.31 1.22 -12.51
N ARG A 216 18.36 1.41 -13.83
CA ARG A 216 19.64 1.48 -14.56
C ARG A 216 20.45 2.67 -14.07
N GLU A 217 21.75 2.46 -13.81
CA GLU A 217 22.66 3.54 -13.46
C GLU A 217 22.91 4.46 -14.67
N ALA A 218 22.99 5.77 -14.41
CA ALA A 218 23.30 6.74 -15.45
C ALA A 218 24.77 6.65 -15.85
N VAL A 219 25.05 6.67 -17.16
CA VAL A 219 26.42 6.61 -17.71
C VAL A 219 27.22 7.87 -17.37
N LYS A 220 26.55 9.02 -17.26
CA LYS A 220 27.14 10.31 -16.90
C LYS A 220 26.27 11.00 -15.86
N LEU A 221 26.91 11.62 -14.88
CA LEU A 221 26.25 12.36 -13.80
C LEU A 221 26.70 13.82 -13.83
N SER A 222 25.75 14.72 -13.59
CA SER A 222 26.04 16.14 -13.34
C SER A 222 26.00 16.41 -11.85
N SER A 223 26.83 17.34 -11.37
CA SER A 223 26.77 17.83 -10.00
C SER A 223 26.78 19.36 -10.00
N PRO A 224 25.74 20.02 -9.45
CA PRO A 224 24.49 19.43 -8.95
C PRO A 224 23.65 18.79 -10.06
N LEU A 225 22.76 17.88 -9.69
CA LEU A 225 21.74 17.35 -10.61
C LEU A 225 20.71 18.45 -10.95
N LEU A 226 20.29 19.19 -9.93
CA LEU A 226 19.29 20.24 -10.04
C LEU A 226 19.55 21.28 -8.94
N ASP A 227 19.43 22.56 -9.27
CA ASP A 227 19.53 23.68 -8.34
C ASP A 227 18.35 24.63 -8.52
N LEU A 228 17.55 24.78 -7.47
CA LEU A 228 16.40 25.66 -7.40
C LEU A 228 16.72 26.79 -6.42
N SER A 229 16.69 28.03 -6.89
CA SER A 229 17.12 29.21 -6.14
C SER A 229 16.04 30.29 -6.14
N ASP A 230 15.63 30.70 -4.94
CA ASP A 230 14.67 31.79 -4.68
C ASP A 230 13.37 31.66 -5.49
N ALA A 231 12.90 30.42 -5.65
CA ALA A 231 11.79 30.13 -6.54
C ALA A 231 10.42 30.33 -5.87
N ARG A 232 9.47 30.83 -6.68
CA ARG A 232 8.03 30.79 -6.34
C ARG A 232 7.38 29.73 -7.20
N LEU A 233 6.69 28.78 -6.57
CA LEU A 233 6.06 27.64 -7.25
C LEU A 233 4.54 27.71 -7.05
N GLY A 234 3.78 27.48 -8.10
CA GLY A 234 2.32 27.60 -8.05
C GLY A 234 1.68 27.44 -9.41
N TYR A 235 0.40 27.79 -9.52
CA TYR A 235 -0.40 27.61 -10.73
C TYR A 235 -1.01 28.94 -11.15
N GLY A 236 -0.78 29.36 -12.41
CA GLY A 236 -1.18 30.68 -12.88
C GLY A 236 -0.65 31.77 -11.96
N ASP A 237 -1.54 32.60 -11.42
CA ASP A 237 -1.16 33.67 -10.49
C ASP A 237 -1.11 33.23 -9.02
N LYS A 238 -1.57 32.01 -8.70
CA LYS A 238 -1.62 31.51 -7.32
C LYS A 238 -0.28 30.91 -6.92
N THR A 239 0.44 31.61 -6.06
CA THR A 239 1.66 31.09 -5.43
C THR A 239 1.30 30.11 -4.31
N ILE A 240 1.95 28.94 -4.30
CA ILE A 240 1.75 27.87 -3.30
C ILE A 240 2.98 27.76 -2.40
N LEU A 241 4.18 27.85 -2.98
CA LEU A 241 5.45 27.81 -2.27
C LEU A 241 6.25 29.07 -2.60
N GLU A 242 6.83 29.69 -1.57
CA GLU A 242 7.64 30.89 -1.70
C GLU A 242 9.08 30.66 -1.25
N LYS A 243 10.02 31.38 -1.87
CA LYS A 243 11.45 31.40 -1.51
C LYS A 243 12.06 29.99 -1.43
N VAL A 244 11.65 29.10 -2.32
CA VAL A 244 12.13 27.72 -2.33
C VAL A 244 13.61 27.71 -2.74
N LYS A 245 14.44 27.08 -1.91
CA LYS A 245 15.86 26.81 -2.17
C LYS A 245 16.13 25.33 -1.97
N LEU A 246 16.57 24.66 -3.03
CA LEU A 246 16.82 23.22 -3.01
C LEU A 246 17.91 22.87 -4.02
N GLN A 247 18.94 22.16 -3.56
CA GLN A 247 19.96 21.59 -4.41
C GLN A 247 19.94 20.06 -4.30
N LEU A 248 19.87 19.39 -5.45
CA LEU A 248 19.91 17.93 -5.55
C LEU A 248 21.28 17.50 -6.06
N VAL A 249 21.90 16.54 -5.37
CA VAL A 249 23.21 15.98 -5.70
C VAL A 249 23.11 14.47 -5.96
N PRO A 250 24.02 13.88 -6.75
CA PRO A 250 24.02 12.44 -6.97
C PRO A 250 24.07 11.64 -5.67
N GLY A 251 23.32 10.54 -5.61
CA GLY A 251 23.26 9.66 -4.44
C GLY A 251 22.34 10.12 -3.31
N ALA A 252 21.78 11.34 -3.38
CA ALA A 252 20.84 11.82 -2.38
C ALA A 252 19.53 10.99 -2.38
N ARG A 253 19.06 10.63 -1.17
CA ARG A 253 17.74 10.04 -0.94
C ARG A 253 16.95 11.01 -0.06
N ILE A 254 15.86 11.56 -0.59
CA ILE A 254 15.12 12.66 0.05
C ILE A 254 13.66 12.23 0.24
N GLY A 255 13.19 12.30 1.48
CA GLY A 255 11.77 12.18 1.81
C GLY A 255 11.13 13.57 1.89
N LEU A 256 10.06 13.80 1.15
CA LEU A 256 9.29 15.05 1.21
C LEU A 256 8.07 14.86 2.13
N LEU A 257 8.13 15.47 3.31
CA LEU A 257 7.09 15.37 4.34
C LEU A 257 6.29 16.68 4.43
N GLY A 258 5.07 16.57 4.93
CA GLY A 258 4.17 17.69 5.15
C GLY A 258 2.71 17.30 4.96
N PRO A 259 1.76 18.10 5.47
CA PRO A 259 0.34 17.80 5.38
C PRO A 259 -0.15 17.81 3.93
N ASN A 260 -1.27 17.15 3.69
CA ASN A 260 -1.90 17.21 2.37
C ASN A 260 -2.32 18.65 2.02
N GLY A 261 -2.00 19.07 0.80
CA GLY A 261 -2.21 20.46 0.35
C GLY A 261 -1.04 21.41 0.63
N ALA A 262 0.00 21.01 1.36
CA ALA A 262 1.17 21.85 1.65
C ALA A 262 2.05 22.21 0.43
N GLY A 263 1.68 21.79 -0.79
CA GLY A 263 2.45 22.07 -2.00
C GLY A 263 3.46 20.99 -2.40
N LYS A 264 3.45 19.81 -1.76
CA LYS A 264 4.34 18.67 -2.08
C LYS A 264 4.31 18.34 -3.58
N SER A 265 3.12 18.11 -4.13
CA SER A 265 2.95 17.79 -5.56
C SER A 265 3.37 18.96 -6.47
N THR A 266 3.19 20.20 -6.03
CA THR A 266 3.63 21.39 -6.78
C THR A 266 5.16 21.43 -6.88
N LEU A 267 5.87 21.14 -5.80
CA LEU A 267 7.33 21.02 -5.80
C LEU A 267 7.79 19.89 -6.73
N ILE A 268 7.22 18.69 -6.58
CA ILE A 268 7.61 17.53 -7.38
C ILE A 268 7.38 17.76 -8.87
N LYS A 269 6.25 18.37 -9.28
CA LYS A 269 5.98 18.72 -10.68
C LYS A 269 6.99 19.71 -11.26
N ASN A 270 7.46 20.67 -10.46
CA ASN A 270 8.52 21.59 -10.88
C ASN A 270 9.87 20.87 -11.06
N LEU A 271 10.21 19.98 -10.13
CA LEU A 271 11.44 19.18 -10.23
C LEU A 271 11.40 18.20 -11.41
N ALA A 272 10.22 17.64 -11.70
CA ALA A 272 9.97 16.77 -12.85
C ALA A 272 9.93 17.54 -14.19
N GLY A 273 9.71 18.86 -14.15
CA GLY A 273 9.57 19.69 -15.33
C GLY A 273 8.20 19.66 -15.99
N GLU A 274 7.17 19.18 -15.28
CA GLU A 274 5.78 19.31 -15.71
C GLU A 274 5.21 20.72 -15.47
N LEU A 275 5.85 21.49 -14.58
CA LEU A 275 5.46 22.84 -14.21
C LEU A 275 6.70 23.72 -14.16
N GLU A 276 6.62 24.92 -14.73
CA GLU A 276 7.68 25.90 -14.61
C GLU A 276 7.50 26.76 -13.34
N PRO A 277 8.60 27.19 -12.69
CA PRO A 277 8.52 28.13 -11.59
C PRO A 277 7.84 29.44 -12.02
N LEU A 278 7.00 30.01 -11.16
CA LEU A 278 6.41 31.34 -11.40
C LEU A 278 7.47 32.44 -11.39
N SER A 279 8.52 32.26 -10.59
CA SER A 279 9.72 33.09 -10.61
C SER A 279 10.90 32.36 -9.96
N GLY A 280 12.09 32.95 -10.03
CA GLY A 280 13.33 32.38 -9.50
C GLY A 280 14.11 31.62 -10.58
N ARG A 281 15.10 30.83 -10.17
CA ARG A 281 15.96 30.07 -11.08
C ARG A 281 15.87 28.58 -10.79
N LEU A 282 15.54 27.80 -11.82
CA LEU A 282 15.66 26.34 -11.83
C LEU A 282 16.76 25.96 -12.84
N ALA A 283 17.92 25.56 -12.35
CA ALA A 283 19.03 25.06 -13.16
C ALA A 283 19.07 23.53 -13.10
N ARG A 284 19.22 22.88 -14.25
CA ARG A 284 19.36 21.42 -14.37
C ARG A 284 20.76 21.09 -14.88
N GLY A 285 21.33 20.02 -14.36
CA GLY A 285 22.59 19.48 -14.85
C GLY A 285 22.45 18.99 -16.29
N GLU A 286 23.49 19.13 -17.10
CA GLU A 286 23.50 18.79 -18.54
C GLU A 286 23.07 17.35 -18.82
N ASN A 287 23.45 16.42 -17.94
CA ASN A 287 23.17 14.99 -18.08
C ASN A 287 21.96 14.52 -17.23
N LEU A 288 21.12 15.44 -16.74
CA LEU A 288 19.95 15.09 -15.93
C LEU A 288 18.86 14.45 -16.81
N VAL A 289 18.49 13.22 -16.50
CA VAL A 289 17.28 12.56 -17.02
C VAL A 289 16.35 12.29 -15.84
N VAL A 290 15.13 12.83 -15.89
CA VAL A 290 14.16 12.70 -14.81
C VAL A 290 13.16 11.59 -15.15
N GLY A 291 13.08 10.57 -14.30
CA GLY A 291 11.97 9.62 -14.28
C GLY A 291 10.94 10.06 -13.25
N TYR A 292 9.70 10.29 -13.67
CA TYR A 292 8.61 10.73 -12.80
C TYR A 292 7.44 9.74 -12.83
N PHE A 293 7.10 9.21 -11.67
CA PHE A 293 5.94 8.35 -11.46
C PHE A 293 4.91 9.09 -10.61
N ALA A 294 3.71 9.29 -11.16
CA ALA A 294 2.62 10.00 -10.48
C ALA A 294 1.46 9.05 -10.18
N GLN A 295 0.77 9.28 -9.06
CA GLN A 295 -0.32 8.42 -8.59
C GLN A 295 -1.48 8.22 -9.59
N HIS A 296 -1.70 9.17 -10.50
CA HIS A 296 -2.79 9.12 -11.52
C HIS A 296 -2.29 8.68 -12.91
N GLN A 297 -1.03 8.28 -13.08
CA GLN A 297 -0.53 7.83 -14.39
C GLN A 297 -1.19 6.52 -14.86
N LEU A 298 -1.77 5.72 -13.97
CA LEU A 298 -2.50 4.50 -14.34
C LEU A 298 -3.69 4.79 -15.26
N ASP A 299 -4.38 5.93 -15.08
CA ASP A 299 -5.50 6.34 -15.92
C ASP A 299 -5.06 6.75 -17.33
N SER A 300 -3.77 7.00 -17.55
CA SER A 300 -3.20 7.36 -18.85
C SER A 300 -2.78 6.16 -19.70
N LEU A 301 -2.83 4.95 -19.12
CA LEU A 301 -2.54 3.72 -19.84
C LEU A 301 -3.75 3.29 -20.69
N ASP A 302 -3.49 2.95 -21.94
CA ASP A 302 -4.44 2.25 -22.81
C ASP A 302 -4.78 0.88 -22.23
N SER A 303 -5.93 0.78 -21.57
CA SER A 303 -6.45 -0.44 -20.92
C SER A 303 -6.78 -1.57 -21.89
N LYS A 304 -6.68 -1.34 -23.20
CA LYS A 304 -6.85 -2.37 -24.24
C LYS A 304 -5.52 -2.85 -24.79
N ALA A 305 -4.41 -2.19 -24.45
CA ALA A 305 -3.09 -2.56 -24.93
C ALA A 305 -2.39 -3.44 -23.89
N SER A 306 -1.75 -4.51 -24.37
CA SER A 306 -0.92 -5.36 -23.53
C SER A 306 0.33 -4.63 -23.04
N PRO A 307 0.96 -5.07 -21.94
CA PRO A 307 2.24 -4.54 -21.47
C PRO A 307 3.32 -4.49 -22.57
N LEU A 308 3.37 -5.53 -23.43
CA LEU A 308 4.30 -5.54 -24.55
C LEU A 308 4.01 -4.44 -25.56
N LEU A 309 2.75 -4.21 -25.91
CA LEU A 309 2.36 -3.18 -26.85
C LEU A 309 2.71 -1.78 -26.31
N HIS A 310 2.53 -1.55 -25.01
CA HIS A 310 2.99 -0.32 -24.36
C HIS A 310 4.50 -0.11 -24.53
N MET A 311 5.29 -1.15 -24.26
CA MET A 311 6.75 -1.07 -24.41
C MET A 311 7.19 -0.89 -25.88
N GLN A 312 6.52 -1.54 -26.83
CA GLN A 312 6.80 -1.38 -28.26
C GLN A 312 6.49 0.04 -28.75
N ARG A 313 5.42 0.67 -28.23
CA ARG A 313 5.10 2.08 -28.54
C ARG A 313 6.15 3.03 -27.99
N LEU A 314 6.68 2.76 -26.79
CA LEU A 314 7.70 3.58 -26.15
C LEU A 314 9.10 3.39 -26.76
N ALA A 315 9.43 2.18 -27.19
CA ALA A 315 10.74 1.81 -27.72
C ALA A 315 10.61 1.02 -29.04
N PRO A 316 10.14 1.65 -30.13
CA PRO A 316 9.85 0.96 -31.40
C PRO A 316 11.10 0.42 -32.11
N ALA A 317 12.28 0.93 -31.76
CA ALA A 317 13.55 0.49 -32.31
C ALA A 317 14.17 -0.71 -31.55
N GLU A 318 13.63 -1.07 -30.39
CA GLU A 318 14.13 -2.17 -29.58
C GLU A 318 13.59 -3.52 -30.07
N ARG A 319 14.38 -4.58 -29.86
CA ARG A 319 13.95 -5.94 -30.22
C ARG A 319 12.88 -6.42 -29.25
N GLU A 320 11.85 -7.10 -29.77
CA GLU A 320 10.74 -7.61 -28.95
C GLU A 320 11.23 -8.48 -27.77
N GLN A 321 12.20 -9.37 -27.99
CA GLN A 321 12.77 -10.19 -26.92
C GLN A 321 13.34 -9.33 -25.78
N THR A 322 14.00 -8.22 -26.10
CA THR A 322 14.55 -7.29 -25.11
C THR A 322 13.45 -6.61 -24.29
N LEU A 323 12.31 -6.30 -24.92
CA LEU A 323 11.14 -5.76 -24.22
C LEU A 323 10.47 -6.81 -23.33
N ARG A 324 10.38 -8.07 -23.81
CA ARG A 324 9.86 -9.20 -23.02
C ARG A 324 10.76 -9.51 -21.83
N ASP A 325 12.08 -9.47 -21.99
CA ASP A 325 13.05 -9.67 -20.90
C ASP A 325 12.91 -8.56 -19.85
N PHE A 326 12.76 -7.31 -20.28
CA PHE A 326 12.51 -6.17 -19.39
C PHE A 326 11.20 -6.36 -18.61
N LEU A 327 10.10 -6.65 -19.30
CA LEU A 327 8.79 -6.90 -18.69
C LEU A 327 8.80 -8.11 -17.73
N GLY A 328 9.56 -9.17 -18.07
CA GLY A 328 9.74 -10.34 -17.24
C GLY A 328 10.45 -10.05 -15.92
N GLY A 329 11.29 -9.01 -15.88
CA GLY A 329 11.86 -8.46 -14.64
C GLY A 329 10.80 -7.88 -13.70
N PHE A 330 9.71 -7.33 -14.24
CA PHE A 330 8.55 -6.83 -13.49
C PHE A 330 7.44 -7.88 -13.29
N ASP A 331 7.75 -9.18 -13.43
CA ASP A 331 6.80 -10.30 -13.33
C ASP A 331 5.67 -10.34 -14.37
N PHE A 332 5.79 -9.58 -15.46
CA PHE A 332 4.95 -9.82 -16.64
C PHE A 332 5.55 -11.00 -17.40
N ARG A 333 5.00 -12.22 -17.18
CA ARG A 333 5.48 -13.47 -17.78
C ARG A 333 4.34 -14.24 -18.46
N GLY A 334 4.71 -15.02 -19.50
CA GLY A 334 3.75 -15.83 -20.24
C GLY A 334 2.64 -14.98 -20.84
N ALA A 335 1.39 -15.43 -20.69
CA ALA A 335 0.22 -14.76 -21.25
C ALA A 335 0.03 -13.32 -20.73
N ARG A 336 0.48 -13.00 -19.50
CA ARG A 336 0.39 -11.65 -18.90
C ARG A 336 1.14 -10.57 -19.68
N ILE A 337 2.08 -10.94 -20.55
CA ILE A 337 2.81 -10.00 -21.41
C ILE A 337 1.94 -9.52 -22.57
N ASP A 338 1.09 -10.41 -23.06
CA ASP A 338 0.34 -10.28 -24.31
C ASP A 338 -1.15 -9.96 -24.07
N GLU A 339 -1.62 -10.09 -22.83
CA GLU A 339 -2.99 -9.74 -22.40
C GLU A 339 -3.09 -8.27 -21.93
N PRO A 340 -4.22 -7.57 -22.15
CA PRO A 340 -4.48 -6.21 -21.67
C PRO A 340 -4.52 -6.05 -20.15
#